data_AF-A0A6M8VSC8-F1
#
_entry.id   AF-A0A6M8VSC8-F1
#
_cell.length_a   1.000
_cell.length_b   1.000
_cell.length_c   1.000
_cell.angle_alpha   90.00
_cell.angle_beta   90.00
_cell.angle_gamma   90.00
#
_symmetry.space_group_name_H-M   'P 1'
#
loop_
_entity.id
_entity.type
_entity.pdbx_description
1 polymer ?
#
loop_
_entity_poly.entity_id
_entity_poly.type
_entity_poly.pdbx_seq_one_letter_code
_entity_poly.pdbx_strand_id
1 'polypeptide(L)'
;MTADIKHYIVVLHQGSRPDDYKTPGKAPHAELNHAKEVRDDIRRTARNFGFESELKDINIIPGAPVIYVECSERLAEELQNIAGIREITRNTSFDREPDNAPRAAVNRNNRPRGNIFKR
;
A
#
# COMPACT_ATOMS: atom_id res chain seq x y z
N MET A 1 11.40 17.72 -13.02
CA MET A 1 10.62 17.94 -11.79
C MET A 1 10.21 16.58 -11.26
N THR A 2 10.64 16.22 -10.05
CA THR A 2 10.18 14.99 -9.36
C THR A 2 8.78 15.25 -8.82
N ALA A 3 7.82 14.39 -9.15
CA ALA A 3 6.47 14.48 -8.59
C ALA A 3 6.51 14.29 -7.07
N ASP A 4 5.71 15.06 -6.33
CA ASP A 4 5.53 14.88 -4.88
C ASP A 4 4.84 13.54 -4.63
N ILE A 5 5.51 12.64 -3.89
CA ILE A 5 5.00 11.29 -3.61
C ILE A 5 4.35 11.31 -2.23
N LYS A 6 3.10 10.83 -2.18
CA LYS A 6 2.28 10.76 -0.97
C LYS A 6 1.89 9.32 -0.68
N HIS A 7 1.43 9.09 0.55
CA HIS A 7 1.01 7.78 1.04
C HIS A 7 -0.50 7.65 1.00
N TYR A 8 -1.01 6.56 0.45
CA TYR A 8 -2.45 6.30 0.32
C TYR A 8 -2.81 4.91 0.84
N ILE A 9 -4.00 4.81 1.44
CA ILE A 9 -4.67 3.56 1.76
C ILE A 9 -5.78 3.39 0.72
N VAL A 10 -5.67 2.36 -0.08
CA VAL A 10 -6.67 1.93 -1.06
C VAL A 10 -7.54 0.87 -0.39
N VAL A 11 -8.81 1.18 -0.19
CA VAL A 11 -9.82 0.24 0.33
C VAL A 11 -10.41 -0.53 -0.83
N LEU A 12 -10.40 -1.86 -0.72
CA LEU A 12 -10.89 -2.75 -1.76
C LEU A 12 -12.36 -3.11 -1.57
N HIS A 13 -13.01 -3.47 -2.67
CA HIS A 13 -14.22 -4.27 -2.62
C HIS A 13 -13.91 -5.66 -2.08
N GLN A 14 -14.94 -6.31 -1.54
CA GLN A 14 -14.84 -7.68 -1.05
C GLN A 14 -14.57 -8.62 -2.22
N GLY A 15 -13.47 -9.36 -2.16
CA GLY A 15 -13.12 -10.36 -3.17
C GLY A 15 -13.79 -11.71 -2.94
N SER A 16 -14.14 -12.02 -1.69
CA SER A 16 -14.82 -13.27 -1.31
C SER A 16 -16.31 -13.26 -1.61
N ARG A 17 -16.85 -14.43 -1.93
CA ARG A 17 -18.30 -14.66 -2.06
C ARG A 17 -18.90 -15.10 -0.73
N PRO A 18 -20.22 -14.90 -0.50
CA PRO A 18 -20.88 -15.38 0.72
C PRO A 18 -20.65 -16.87 1.01
N ASP A 19 -20.59 -17.70 -0.03
CA ASP A 19 -20.34 -19.14 0.11
C ASP A 19 -18.89 -19.49 0.51
N ASP A 20 -17.92 -18.59 0.33
CA ASP A 20 -16.53 -18.87 0.68
C ASP A 20 -16.33 -18.95 2.20
N TYR A 21 -17.21 -18.33 2.99
CA TYR A 21 -17.21 -18.43 4.44
C TYR A 21 -17.62 -19.81 4.96
N LYS A 22 -18.21 -20.66 4.11
CA LYS A 22 -18.57 -22.04 4.46
C LYS A 22 -17.36 -22.97 4.51
N THR A 23 -16.23 -22.58 3.91
CA THR A 23 -14.99 -23.37 3.87
C THR A 23 -13.86 -22.63 4.61
N PRO A 24 -13.28 -23.21 5.68
CA PRO A 24 -12.19 -22.57 6.41
C PRO A 24 -11.04 -22.16 5.49
N GLY A 25 -10.60 -20.90 5.59
CA GLY A 25 -9.50 -20.35 4.80
C GLY A 25 -9.83 -19.90 3.38
N LYS A 26 -10.98 -20.31 2.80
CA LYS A 26 -11.33 -19.97 1.41
C LYS A 26 -11.57 -18.47 1.21
N ALA A 27 -12.35 -17.83 2.09
CA ALA A 27 -12.59 -16.39 2.02
C ALA A 27 -11.29 -15.56 2.17
N PRO A 28 -10.42 -15.78 3.19
CA PRO A 28 -9.12 -15.11 3.26
C PRO A 28 -8.23 -15.29 2.02
N HIS A 29 -8.23 -16.49 1.42
CA HIS A 29 -7.49 -16.72 0.17
C HIS A 29 -8.08 -15.95 -1.02
N ALA A 30 -9.41 -15.87 -1.12
CA ALA A 30 -10.07 -15.07 -2.15
C ALA A 30 -9.73 -13.58 -2.01
N GLU A 31 -9.80 -13.03 -0.79
CA GLU A 31 -9.40 -11.63 -0.52
C GLU A 31 -7.94 -11.36 -0.90
N LEU A 32 -7.02 -12.27 -0.54
CA LEU A 32 -5.61 -12.12 -0.87
C LEU A 32 -5.36 -12.17 -2.39
N ASN A 33 -6.05 -13.05 -3.11
CA ASN A 33 -5.92 -13.14 -4.55
C ASN A 33 -6.50 -11.90 -5.24
N HIS A 34 -7.67 -11.43 -4.78
CA HIS A 34 -8.25 -10.18 -5.27
C HIS A 34 -7.32 -8.99 -5.04
N ALA A 35 -6.70 -8.86 -3.87
CA ALA A 35 -5.72 -7.81 -3.60
C ALA A 35 -4.47 -7.89 -4.50
N LYS A 36 -4.03 -9.10 -4.90
CA LYS A 36 -2.93 -9.27 -5.86
C LYS A 36 -3.34 -8.82 -7.26
N GLU A 37 -4.55 -9.14 -7.70
CA GLU A 37 -5.10 -8.71 -8.98
C GLU A 37 -5.17 -7.18 -9.04
N VAL A 38 -5.77 -6.53 -8.04
CA VAL A 38 -5.86 -5.07 -7.95
C VAL A 38 -4.48 -4.41 -7.92
N ARG A 39 -3.50 -4.99 -7.21
CA ARG A 39 -2.11 -4.50 -7.24
C ARG A 39 -1.52 -4.52 -8.65
N ASP A 40 -1.75 -5.57 -9.41
CA ASP A 40 -1.22 -5.69 -10.76
C ASP A 40 -1.98 -4.77 -11.73
N ASP A 41 -3.27 -4.51 -11.49
CA ASP A 41 -4.03 -3.45 -12.17
C ASP A 41 -3.48 -2.06 -11.87
N ILE A 42 -3.17 -1.73 -10.61
CA ILE A 42 -2.53 -0.46 -10.24
C ILE A 42 -1.23 -0.24 -11.02
N ARG A 43 -0.37 -1.27 -11.10
CA ARG A 43 0.88 -1.20 -11.88
C ARG A 43 0.65 -0.97 -13.36
N ARG A 44 -0.33 -1.70 -13.93
CA ARG A 44 -0.71 -1.57 -15.33
C ARG A 44 -1.28 -0.19 -15.64
N THR A 45 -2.14 0.36 -14.77
CA THR A 45 -2.67 1.72 -14.87
C THR A 45 -1.53 2.73 -14.84
N ALA A 46 -0.63 2.64 -13.86
CA ALA A 46 0.53 3.54 -13.80
C ALA A 46 1.38 3.49 -15.07
N ARG A 47 1.60 2.32 -15.66
CA ARG A 47 2.31 2.19 -16.95
C ARG A 47 1.55 2.82 -18.11
N ASN A 48 0.25 2.53 -18.23
CA ASN A 48 -0.58 2.99 -19.34
C ASN A 48 -0.67 4.52 -19.40
N PHE A 49 -0.70 5.18 -18.23
CA PHE A 49 -0.74 6.64 -18.12
C PHE A 49 0.64 7.29 -18.03
N GLY A 50 1.73 6.52 -18.10
CA GLY A 50 3.10 7.06 -18.05
C GLY A 50 3.56 7.51 -16.65
N PHE A 51 2.89 7.06 -15.60
CA PHE A 51 3.18 7.36 -14.19
C PHE A 51 4.01 6.27 -13.48
N GLU A 52 4.62 5.32 -14.20
CA GLU A 52 5.37 4.20 -13.62
C GLU A 52 6.49 4.68 -12.67
N SER A 53 7.15 5.80 -12.98
CA SER A 53 8.17 6.40 -12.10
C SER A 53 7.60 7.07 -10.84
N GLU A 54 6.31 7.40 -10.84
CA GLU A 54 5.58 8.04 -9.75
C GLU A 54 4.97 7.01 -8.79
N LEU A 55 4.94 5.72 -9.14
CA LEU A 55 4.52 4.62 -8.28
C LEU A 55 5.74 4.02 -7.56
N LYS A 56 5.91 4.31 -6.26
CA LYS A 56 7.09 3.91 -5.49
C LYS A 56 6.94 2.55 -4.81
N ASP A 57 5.82 2.32 -4.16
CA ASP A 57 5.58 1.10 -3.41
C ASP A 57 4.11 0.70 -3.42
N ILE A 58 3.87 -0.61 -3.31
CA ILE A 58 2.53 -1.19 -3.18
C ILE A 58 2.58 -2.39 -2.23
N ASN A 59 1.99 -2.22 -1.06
CA ASN A 59 1.95 -3.26 -0.03
C ASN A 59 0.52 -3.73 0.21
N ILE A 60 0.31 -5.05 0.06
CA ILE A 60 -0.95 -5.68 0.47
C ILE A 60 -0.87 -5.92 1.97
N ILE A 61 -1.89 -5.49 2.71
CA ILE A 61 -1.97 -5.72 4.16
C ILE A 61 -2.73 -7.02 4.41
N PRO A 62 -2.08 -8.10 4.89
CA PRO A 62 -2.75 -9.38 5.08
C PRO A 62 -3.88 -9.27 6.11
N GLY A 63 -5.02 -9.88 5.81
CA GLY A 63 -6.18 -9.90 6.71
C GLY A 63 -6.99 -8.60 6.76
N ALA A 64 -6.62 -7.58 5.98
CA ALA A 64 -7.39 -6.36 5.82
C ALA A 64 -7.75 -6.16 4.33
N PRO A 65 -8.94 -5.65 4.00
CA PRO A 65 -9.35 -5.39 2.62
C PRO A 65 -8.74 -4.06 2.12
N VAL A 66 -7.43 -3.87 2.33
CA VAL A 66 -6.73 -2.63 2.00
C VAL A 66 -5.36 -2.90 1.39
N ILE A 67 -4.94 -1.99 0.50
CA ILE A 67 -3.61 -1.93 -0.07
C ILE A 67 -3.03 -0.56 0.27
N TYR A 68 -1.78 -0.56 0.72
CA TYR A 68 -1.02 0.67 0.88
C TYR A 68 -0.27 0.98 -0.43
N VAL A 69 -0.36 2.23 -0.89
CA VAL A 69 0.26 2.69 -2.13
C VAL A 69 1.01 3.99 -1.89
N GLU A 70 2.25 4.06 -2.37
CA GLU A 70 3.01 5.31 -2.43
C GLU A 70 3.03 5.82 -3.86
N CYS A 71 2.31 6.91 -4.12
CA CYS A 71 2.21 7.46 -5.45
C CYS A 71 2.00 8.97 -5.47
N SER A 72 2.10 9.58 -6.65
CA SER A 72 1.70 10.97 -6.82
C SER A 72 0.18 11.13 -6.74
N GLU A 73 -0.25 12.36 -6.46
CA GLU A 73 -1.67 12.71 -6.38
C GLU A 73 -2.42 12.47 -7.70
N ARG A 74 -1.78 12.76 -8.84
CA ARG A 74 -2.36 12.51 -10.17
C ARG A 74 -2.56 11.02 -10.44
N LEU A 75 -1.58 10.18 -10.08
CA LEU A 75 -1.77 8.74 -10.20
C LEU A 75 -2.89 8.26 -9.27
N ALA A 76 -2.95 8.76 -8.02
CA ALA A 76 -4.01 8.40 -7.08
C ALA A 76 -5.42 8.70 -7.61
N GLU A 77 -5.62 9.81 -8.33
CA GLU A 77 -6.88 10.13 -9.02
C GLU A 77 -7.21 9.09 -10.09
N GLU A 78 -6.25 8.67 -10.91
CA GLU A 78 -6.46 7.63 -11.93
C GLU A 78 -6.78 6.26 -11.32
N LEU A 79 -6.17 5.93 -10.18
CA LEU A 79 -6.41 4.66 -9.49
C LEU A 79 -7.86 4.54 -9.01
N GLN A 80 -8.58 5.63 -8.73
CA GLN A 80 -9.98 5.58 -8.28
C GLN A 80 -10.91 4.88 -9.29
N ASN A 81 -10.50 4.82 -10.57
CA ASN A 81 -11.28 4.22 -11.64
C ASN A 81 -11.03 2.71 -11.82
N ILE A 82 -10.12 2.10 -11.06
CA ILE A 82 -9.82 0.67 -11.18
C ILE A 82 -10.94 -0.17 -10.56
N ALA A 83 -11.43 -1.15 -11.33
CA ALA A 83 -12.40 -2.12 -10.83
C ALA A 83 -11.85 -2.88 -9.62
N GLY A 84 -12.60 -2.89 -8.52
CA GLY A 84 -12.18 -3.52 -7.26
C GLY A 84 -11.66 -2.53 -6.22
N ILE A 85 -11.40 -1.27 -6.57
CA ILE A 85 -11.15 -0.20 -5.60
C ILE A 85 -12.47 0.44 -5.21
N ARG A 86 -12.72 0.50 -3.89
CA ARG A 86 -13.90 1.17 -3.31
C ARG A 86 -13.62 2.63 -2.99
N GLU A 87 -12.45 2.89 -2.43
CA GLU A 87 -12.09 4.19 -1.88
C GLU A 87 -10.56 4.34 -1.83
N ILE A 88 -10.06 5.55 -2.00
CA ILE A 88 -8.65 5.89 -1.78
C ILE A 88 -8.57 7.02 -0.77
N THR A 89 -7.90 6.76 0.35
CA THR A 89 -7.74 7.73 1.44
C THR A 89 -6.28 8.10 1.58
N ARG A 90 -5.96 9.39 1.67
CA ARG A 90 -4.60 9.83 1.97
C ARG A 90 -4.23 9.46 3.40
N ASN A 91 -3.08 8.81 3.57
CA ASN A 91 -2.52 8.48 4.87
C ASN A 91 -1.53 9.56 5.32
N THR A 92 -1.95 10.41 6.25
CA THR A 92 -1.12 11.47 6.82
C THR A 92 -0.34 11.01 8.06
N SER A 93 -0.46 9.74 8.48
CA SER A 93 0.27 9.20 9.64
C SER A 93 1.78 9.13 9.43
N PHE A 94 2.25 9.21 8.18
CA PHE A 94 3.68 9.32 7.84
C PHE A 94 4.15 10.78 7.72
N ASP A 95 3.22 11.75 7.62
CA ASP A 95 3.54 13.18 7.46
C ASP A 95 3.88 13.85 8.80
N ARG A 96 3.56 13.21 9.94
CA ARG A 96 3.93 13.67 11.29
C ARG A 96 4.76 12.60 12.01
N GLU A 97 5.90 13.01 12.57
CA GLU A 97 6.53 12.21 13.63
C GLU A 97 5.47 11.92 14.71
N PRO A 98 5.34 10.69 15.21
CA PRO A 98 4.36 10.39 16.24
C PRO A 98 4.63 11.27 17.45
N ASP A 99 3.64 12.08 17.85
CA ASP A 99 3.74 13.10 18.91
C ASP A 99 4.27 12.56 20.26
N ASN A 100 4.27 11.24 20.44
CA ASN A 100 4.74 10.55 21.63
C ASN A 100 5.69 9.37 21.33
N ALA A 101 6.59 9.45 20.34
CA ALA A 101 7.75 8.56 20.38
C ALA A 101 8.54 8.90 21.66
N PRO A 102 8.60 8.02 22.69
CA PRO A 102 9.43 8.30 23.85
C PRO A 102 10.84 8.52 23.31
N ARG A 103 11.46 9.66 23.68
CA ARG A 103 12.82 10.09 23.27
C ARG A 103 13.88 8.98 23.32
N ALA A 104 13.63 7.90 24.07
CA ALA A 104 14.45 6.69 24.14
C ALA A 104 14.48 5.82 22.87
N ALA A 105 13.51 5.89 21.95
CA ALA A 105 13.46 5.05 20.74
C ALA A 105 14.16 5.68 19.51
N VAL A 106 14.26 7.01 19.46
CA VAL A 106 14.88 7.74 18.34
C VAL A 106 16.42 7.54 18.29
N ASN A 107 17.03 7.10 19.39
CA ASN A 107 18.49 6.98 19.51
C ASN A 107 19.07 5.56 19.25
N ARG A 108 18.26 4.59 18.82
CA ARG A 108 18.76 3.24 18.43
C ARG A 108 18.68 2.94 16.93
N ASN A 109 17.72 3.52 16.21
CA ASN A 109 17.52 3.19 14.79
C ASN A 109 18.22 4.15 13.81
N ASN A 110 18.75 5.30 14.28
CA ASN A 110 19.54 6.25 13.48
C ASN A 110 21.07 6.06 13.63
N ARG A 111 21.53 4.83 13.93
CA ARG A 111 22.95 4.51 13.73
C ARG A 111 23.16 4.24 12.25
N PRO A 112 24.13 4.89 11.57
CA PRO A 112 24.49 4.50 10.22
C PRO A 112 24.83 3.01 10.23
N ARG A 113 24.26 2.24 9.29
CA ARG A 113 24.60 0.83 9.09
C ARG A 113 26.07 0.75 8.65
N GLY A 114 26.97 0.71 9.63
CA GLY A 114 28.40 0.46 9.47
C GLY A 114 28.70 -1.03 9.64
N ASN A 115 29.05 -1.68 8.52
CA ASN A 115 29.76 -2.95 8.35
C ASN A 115 29.89 -3.89 9.56
N ILE A 116 29.11 -4.99 9.56
CA ILE A 116 29.28 -6.16 10.44
C ILE A 116 30.10 -7.28 9.73
N PHE A 117 30.92 -6.94 8.73
CA PHE A 117 32.00 -7.82 8.27
C PHE A 117 33.34 -7.12 8.47
N LYS A 118 33.99 -7.39 9.61
CA LYS A 118 35.44 -7.60 9.73
C LYS A 118 35.83 -8.04 11.15
N ARG A 119 36.16 -9.34 11.22
CA ARG A 119 37.01 -10.07 12.19
C ARG A 119 36.45 -10.31 13.58
#